data_AF-J9G6U5-F1
#
_entry.id   AF-J9G6U5-F1
#
_cell.length_a   1.000
_cell.length_b   1.000
_cell.length_c   1.000
_cell.angle_alpha   90.00
_cell.angle_beta   90.00
_cell.angle_gamma   90.00
#
_symmetry.space_group_name_H-M   'P 1'
#
loop_
_entity.id
_entity.type
_entity.pdbx_description
1 polymer ?
#
loop_
_entity_poly.entity_id
_entity_poly.type
_entity_poly.pdbx_seq_one_letter_code
_entity_poly.pdbx_strand_id
1 'polypeptide(L)' 'MLLKAAADLDIDLKASIMFGDKPGDMTAGKTAGCCERIFLGTDGKAVPPLCEDATQAFRSLADAVQSDWFKQIH' A
#
# COMPACT_ATOMS: atom_id res chain seq x y z
N MET A 1 -8.76 -5.54 11.54
CA MET A 1 -7.53 -6.36 11.41
C MET A 1 -6.27 -5.49 11.48
N LEU A 2 -6.12 -4.45 10.65
CA LEU A 2 -4.97 -3.53 10.69
C LEU A 2 -4.74 -2.83 12.03
N LEU A 3 -5.80 -2.26 12.63
CA LEU A 3 -5.69 -1.59 13.93
C LEU A 3 -5.23 -2.52 15.05
N LYS A 4 -5.62 -3.80 14.98
CA LYS A 4 -5.18 -4.81 15.94
C LYS A 4 -3.71 -5.16 15.72
N ALA A 5 -3.29 -5.39 14.47
CA ALA A 5 -1.88 -5.63 14.14
C ALA A 5 -0.99 -4.45 14.57
N ALA A 6 -1.47 -3.22 14.39
CA ALA A 6 -0.74 -2.03 14.84
C ALA A 6 -0.60 -1.95 16.36
N ALA A 7 -1.65 -2.29 17.11
CA ALA A 7 -1.58 -2.36 18.57
C ALA A 7 -0.69 -3.51 19.07
N ASP A 8 -0.76 -4.68 18.42
CA ASP A 8 0.00 -5.87 18.80
C ASP A 8 1.50 -5.71 18.49
N LEU A 9 1.86 -4.89 17.50
CA LEU A 9 3.24 -4.69 17.02
C LEU A 9 3.82 -3.30 17.28
N ASP A 10 3.08 -2.43 17.97
CA ASP A 10 3.43 -1.03 18.23
C ASP A 10 3.82 -0.24 16.95
N ILE A 11 2.98 -0.36 15.91
CA ILE A 11 3.20 0.27 14.60
C ILE A 11 2.41 1.59 14.51
N ASP A 12 3.09 2.68 14.17
CA ASP A 12 2.42 3.91 13.76
C ASP A 12 1.90 3.79 12.33
N LEU A 13 0.60 3.52 12.22
CA LEU A 13 -0.08 3.40 10.93
C LEU A 13 -0.04 4.69 10.11
N LYS A 14 0.04 5.88 10.74
CA LYS A 14 0.09 7.15 10.00
C LYS A 14 1.43 7.37 9.31
N ALA A 15 2.49 6.80 9.87
CA ALA A 15 3.82 6.75 9.25
C ALA A 15 4.04 5.48 8.40
N SER A 16 3.01 4.64 8.25
CA SER A 16 3.11 3.37 7.52
C SER A 16 2.55 3.46 6.11
N ILE A 17 3.15 2.66 5.22
CA ILE A 17 2.73 2.45 3.84
C ILE A 17 1.97 1.12 3.75
N MET A 18 0.77 1.15 3.19
CA MET A 18 0.00 -0.06 2.90
C MET A 18 0.34 -0.59 1.51
N PHE A 19 0.67 -1.88 1.39
CA PHE A 19 0.78 -2.58 0.11
C PHE A 19 -0.28 -3.68 0.06
N GLY A 20 -1.04 -3.76 -1.03
CA GLY A 20 -2.09 -4.79 -1.18
C GLY A 20 -2.51 -4.97 -2.64
N ASP A 21 -3.07 -6.13 -2.94
CA ASP A 21 -3.47 -6.52 -4.30
C ASP A 21 -4.99 -6.50 -4.50
N LYS A 22 -5.76 -6.15 -3.47
CA LYS A 22 -7.22 -5.97 -3.56
C LYS A 22 -7.62 -4.52 -3.27
N PRO A 23 -8.69 -4.01 -3.92
CA PRO A 23 -9.23 -2.69 -3.58
C PRO A 23 -9.59 -2.55 -2.09
N GLY A 24 -10.04 -3.63 -1.46
CA GLY A 24 -10.34 -3.66 -0.02
C GLY A 24 -9.12 -3.36 0.87
N ASP A 25 -7.90 -3.67 0.43
CA ASP A 25 -6.68 -3.35 1.17
C ASP A 25 -6.44 -1.83 1.17
N MET A 26 -6.73 -1.17 0.06
CA MET A 26 -6.59 0.28 -0.09
C MET A 26 -7.61 1.01 0.80
N THR A 27 -8.87 0.56 0.79
CA THR A 27 -9.91 1.09 1.68
C THR A 27 -9.55 0.86 3.16
N ALA A 28 -9.00 -0.32 3.49
CA ALA A 28 -8.58 -0.62 4.85
C ALA A 28 -7.39 0.26 5.28
N GLY A 29 -6.39 0.45 4.42
CA GLY A 29 -5.25 1.34 4.67
C GLY A 29 -5.68 2.80 4.85
N LYS A 30 -6.62 3.28 4.03
CA LYS A 30 -7.18 4.64 4.15
C LYS A 30 -7.90 4.82 5.47
N THR A 31 -8.75 3.85 5.85
CA THR A 31 -9.49 3.85 7.11
C THR A 31 -8.56 3.78 8.32
N ALA A 32 -7.45 3.04 8.18
CA ALA A 32 -6.41 2.89 9.20
C ALA A 32 -5.51 4.15 9.32
N GLY A 33 -5.56 5.07 8.35
CA GLY A 33 -4.79 6.30 8.35
C GLY A 33 -3.41 6.20 7.69
N CYS A 34 -3.14 5.15 6.90
CA CYS A 34 -1.86 5.00 6.18
C CYS A 34 -1.62 6.16 5.22
N CYS A 35 -0.41 6.74 5.28
CA CYS A 35 0.00 7.86 4.43
C CYS A 35 -0.07 7.49 2.95
N GLU A 36 0.41 6.30 2.62
CA GLU A 36 0.52 5.76 1.26
C GLU A 36 -0.17 4.40 1.16
N ARG A 37 -0.80 4.13 0.01
CA ARG A 37 -1.62 2.93 -0.22
C ARG A 37 -1.38 2.45 -1.65
N ILE A 38 -0.55 1.42 -1.77
CA ILE A 38 0.05 0.96 -3.01
C ILE A 38 -0.67 -0.27 -3.51
N PHE A 39 -1.32 -0.12 -4.66
CA PHE A 39 -2.09 -1.17 -5.29
C PHE A 39 -1.19 -2.02 -6.20
N LEU A 40 -1.07 -3.30 -5.88
CA LEU A 40 -0.19 -4.23 -6.57
C LEU A 40 -0.96 -5.14 -7.52
N GLY A 41 -0.33 -5.49 -8.64
CA GLY A 41 -0.84 -6.54 -9.50
C GLY A 41 -0.77 -7.90 -8.79
N THR A 42 -1.89 -8.61 -8.68
CA THR A 42 -2.00 -9.90 -7.97
C THR A 42 -0.99 -10.94 -8.44
N ASP A 43 -0.65 -10.98 -9.73
CA ASP A 43 0.25 -11.97 -10.31
C ASP A 43 1.60 -11.41 -10.78
N GLY A 44 1.87 -10.12 -10.53
CA GLY A 44 3.11 -9.48 -10.95
C GLY A 44 3.27 -9.31 -12.48
N LYS A 45 2.22 -9.50 -13.28
CA LYS A 45 2.33 -9.42 -14.76
C LYS A 45 1.98 -8.06 -15.33
N ALA A 46 0.98 -7.37 -14.78
CA ALA A 46 0.56 -6.06 -15.23
C ALA A 46 0.36 -5.10 -14.06
N VAL A 47 0.52 -3.80 -14.33
CA VAL A 47 0.09 -2.74 -13.41
C VAL A 47 -1.43 -2.75 -13.38
N PRO A 48 -2.08 -2.88 -12.21
CA PRO A 48 -3.53 -2.83 -12.14
C PRO A 48 -4.03 -1.40 -12.39
N PRO A 49 -5.27 -1.21 -12.88
CA PRO A 49 -5.87 0.11 -12.90
C PRO A 49 -5.98 0.66 -11.49
N LEU A 50 -5.63 1.94 -11.31
CA LEU A 50 -5.69 2.59 -10.00
C LEU A 50 -7.12 2.53 -9.46
N CYS A 51 -7.30 2.04 -8.23
CA CYS A 51 -8.58 2.12 -7.54
C CYS A 51 -8.69 3.42 -6.72
N GLU A 52 -9.92 3.82 -6.39
CA GLU A 52 -10.24 5.09 -5.72
C GLU A 52 -9.37 5.42 -4.50
N ASP A 53 -9.09 4.42 -3.66
CA ASP A 53 -8.36 4.62 -2.41
C ASP A 53 -6.84 4.45 -2.56
N ALA A 54 -6.33 4.03 -3.72
CA ALA A 54 -4.89 3.86 -3.94
C ALA A 54 -4.21 5.21 -4.19
N THR A 55 -3.02 5.41 -3.62
CA THR A 55 -2.16 6.56 -3.97
C THR A 55 -1.35 6.27 -5.22
N GLN A 56 -0.89 5.02 -5.39
CA GLN A 56 -0.19 4.55 -6.58
C GLN A 56 -0.50 3.10 -6.89
N ALA A 57 -0.15 2.68 -8.11
CA ALA A 57 -0.23 1.30 -8.54
C ALA A 57 1.08 0.85 -9.19
N PHE A 58 1.52 -0.36 -8.85
CA PHE A 58 2.68 -1.00 -9.47
C PHE A 58 2.34 -2.43 -9.87
N ARG A 59 3.06 -2.94 -10.85
CA ARG A 59 2.90 -4.32 -11.30
C ARG A 59 3.25 -5.30 -10.19
N SER A 60 4.30 -5.03 -9.41
CA SER A 60 4.76 -5.90 -8.32
C SER A 60 5.39 -5.09 -7.18
N LEU A 61 5.58 -5.72 -6.02
CA LEU A 61 6.29 -5.11 -4.88
C LEU A 61 7.73 -4.73 -5.24
N ALA A 62 8.43 -5.58 -6.02
CA ALA A 62 9.79 -5.32 -6.46
C ALA A 62 9.89 -4.03 -7.30
N ASP A 63 8.94 -3.84 -8.22
CA ASP A 63 8.87 -2.62 -9.04
C ASP A 63 8.57 -1.39 -8.16
N ALA A 64 7.68 -1.53 -7.16
CA ALA A 64 7.33 -0.44 -6.25
C ALA A 64 8.53 0.07 -5.46
N VAL A 65 9.30 -0.82 -4.82
CA VAL A 65 10.46 -0.41 -3.99
C VAL A 65 11.66 0.07 -4.83
N GLN A 66 11.70 -0.24 -6.13
CA GLN A 66 12.72 0.25 -7.06
C GLN A 66 12.32 1.56 -7.75
N SER A 67 11.05 1.97 -7.63
CA SER A 67 10.50 3.16 -8.27
C SER A 67 11.11 4.46 -7.72
N ASP A 68 11.08 5.52 -8.52
CA ASP A 68 11.54 6.83 -8.07
C ASP A 68 10.65 7.41 -6.98
N TRP A 69 9.36 7.04 -6.95
CA TRP A 69 8.48 7.40 -5.83
C TRP A 69 9.03 6.88 -4.50
N PHE A 70 9.39 5.61 -4.43
CA PHE A 70 9.87 5.02 -3.17
C PHE A 70 11.17 5.69 -2.70
N LYS A 71 12.04 6.09 -3.64
CA LYS A 71 13.28 6.82 -3.35
C LYS A 71 13.05 8.26 -2.90
N GLN A 72 11.89 8.86 -3.18
CA GLN A 72 11.56 10.24 -2.80
C GLN A 72 10.91 10.35 -1.42
N ILE A 73 10.33 9.25 -0.92
CA ILE A 73 9.67 9.20 0.38
C ILE A 73 10.55 8.62 1.49
N HIS A 74 11.77 8.21 1.15
CA HIS A 74 12.77 7.61 2.05
C HIS A 74 14.03 8.47 2.19
#